data_AF-A0A5C7B047-F1
#
_entry.id   AF-A0A5C7B047-F1
#
_cell.length_a   1.000
_cell.length_b   1.000
_cell.length_c   1.000
_cell.angle_alpha   90.00
_cell.angle_beta   90.00
_cell.angle_gamma   90.00
#
_symmetry.space_group_name_H-M   'P 1'
#
loop_
_entity.id
_entity.type
_entity.pdbx_description
1 polymer ?
#
loop_
_entity_poly.entity_id
_entity_poly.type
_entity_poly.pdbx_seq_one_letter_code
_entity_poly.pdbx_strand_id
1 'polypeptide(L)'
;MQFNKVTSEHILKAIQRFKEKGFPEGFGQSSTYDLIFEEESYPPKAIMAYASNIASGEEIINDFPGGENTECFKALKQNGFKTQKKKSNMNEKLYHLKQEFLNFWPSGKLETMTLEQYTDTKREISFCYWLEHITRDLGSIVGGSSYKFGIYKMSVDSKTEPASNRTNDGVYAWHTKYGKTAEEAFQTIKQLIIRIADYAKRNDLNPIEKIDLGDAYKWKTYNTDDYSKLNSSQIDSIDHKCKMAFLTAIDQFGNLDTVVGQKIIALLSD
;
A
#
# COMPACT_ATOMS: atom_id res chain seq x y z
N MET A 1 -31.16 -3.69 14.56
CA MET A 1 -31.07 -5.12 14.19
C MET A 1 -30.96 -5.97 15.44
N GLN A 2 -31.73 -7.05 15.55
CA GLN A 2 -31.85 -7.87 16.77
C GLN A 2 -31.04 -9.19 16.65
N PHE A 3 -29.71 -9.08 16.57
CA PHE A 3 -28.82 -10.23 16.35
C PHE A 3 -28.87 -11.27 17.48
N ASN A 4 -29.21 -10.85 18.69
CA ASN A 4 -29.40 -11.74 19.84
C ASN A 4 -30.59 -12.72 19.69
N LYS A 5 -31.52 -12.47 18.76
CA LYS A 5 -32.62 -13.39 18.42
C LYS A 5 -32.27 -14.37 17.30
N VAL A 6 -31.13 -14.18 16.65
CA VAL A 6 -30.70 -15.03 15.54
C VAL A 6 -30.18 -16.36 16.08
N THR A 7 -30.74 -17.45 15.55
CA THR A 7 -30.33 -18.83 15.85
C THR A 7 -29.66 -19.44 14.63
N SER A 8 -29.04 -20.61 14.81
CA SER A 8 -28.46 -21.37 13.70
C SER A 8 -29.49 -21.69 12.62
N GLU A 9 -30.73 -22.01 13.01
CA GLU A 9 -31.84 -22.27 12.07
C GLU A 9 -32.17 -21.04 11.23
N HIS A 10 -32.19 -19.84 11.82
CA HIS A 10 -32.40 -18.60 11.09
C HIS A 10 -31.28 -18.34 10.06
N ILE A 11 -30.03 -18.64 10.41
CA ILE A 11 -28.89 -18.50 9.50
C ILE A 11 -28.97 -19.50 8.33
N LEU A 12 -29.36 -20.75 8.59
CA LEU A 12 -29.56 -21.75 7.53
C LEU A 12 -30.66 -21.33 6.55
N LYS A 13 -31.80 -20.86 7.05
CA LYS A 13 -32.89 -20.32 6.21
C LYS A 13 -32.45 -19.07 5.44
N ALA A 14 -31.60 -18.23 6.04
CA ALA A 14 -31.05 -17.07 5.37
C ALA A 14 -30.12 -17.44 4.21
N ILE A 15 -29.28 -18.48 4.37
CA ILE A 15 -28.43 -19.00 3.29
C ILE A 15 -29.29 -19.53 2.14
N GLN A 16 -30.33 -20.32 2.44
CA GLN A 16 -31.27 -20.81 1.42
C GLN A 16 -31.95 -19.65 0.68
N ARG A 17 -32.48 -18.66 1.42
CA ARG A 17 -33.11 -17.48 0.82
C ARG A 17 -32.13 -16.67 -0.04
N PHE A 18 -30.87 -16.58 0.36
CA PHE A 18 -29.82 -15.94 -0.43
C PHE A 18 -29.51 -16.70 -1.73
N LYS A 19 -29.46 -18.05 -1.69
CA LYS A 19 -29.31 -18.87 -2.90
C LYS A 19 -30.46 -18.66 -3.89
N GLU A 20 -31.68 -18.47 -3.40
CA GLU A 20 -32.87 -18.26 -4.23
C GLU A 20 -33.00 -16.83 -4.77
N LYS A 21 -32.77 -15.82 -3.92
CA LYS A 21 -33.10 -14.41 -4.22
C LYS A 21 -31.88 -13.53 -4.49
N GLY A 22 -30.68 -14.01 -4.21
CA GLY A 22 -29.46 -13.21 -4.25
C GLY A 22 -29.39 -12.18 -3.12
N PHE A 23 -28.86 -11.00 -3.42
CA PHE A 23 -28.63 -9.96 -2.42
C PHE A 23 -29.93 -9.30 -1.94
N PRO A 24 -30.08 -9.05 -0.63
CA PRO A 24 -31.08 -8.10 -0.16
C PRO A 24 -30.76 -6.70 -0.67
N GLU A 25 -31.78 -5.87 -0.81
CA GLU A 25 -31.64 -4.50 -1.30
C GLU A 25 -30.65 -3.70 -0.45
N GLY A 26 -29.73 -2.99 -1.12
CA GLY A 26 -28.67 -2.23 -0.47
C GLY A 26 -27.46 -3.03 -0.02
N PHE A 27 -27.41 -4.35 -0.20
CA PHE A 27 -26.25 -5.19 0.13
C PHE A 27 -25.46 -5.60 -1.12
N GLY A 28 -24.17 -5.86 -0.92
CA GLY A 28 -23.27 -6.34 -1.97
C GLY A 28 -22.30 -7.39 -1.44
N GLN A 29 -21.38 -7.79 -2.31
CA GLN A 29 -20.32 -8.76 -2.03
C GLN A 29 -19.51 -8.37 -0.78
N SER A 30 -19.00 -9.37 -0.06
CA SER A 30 -18.06 -9.20 1.05
C SER A 30 -16.68 -8.78 0.55
N SER A 31 -16.08 -7.80 1.24
CA SER A 31 -14.73 -7.29 0.94
C SER A 31 -13.62 -8.06 1.65
N THR A 32 -13.80 -8.36 2.95
CA THR A 32 -12.71 -8.81 3.83
C THR A 32 -12.90 -10.23 4.38
N TYR A 33 -14.14 -10.62 4.67
CA TYR A 33 -14.46 -11.92 5.26
C TYR A 33 -15.65 -12.55 4.56
N ASP A 34 -15.56 -13.85 4.33
CA ASP A 34 -16.67 -14.68 3.86
C ASP A 34 -17.17 -15.58 4.99
N LEU A 35 -18.47 -15.84 5.00
CA LEU A 35 -19.09 -16.90 5.79
C LEU A 35 -18.90 -18.20 5.02
N ILE A 36 -18.34 -19.24 5.64
CA ILE A 36 -18.11 -20.53 4.99
C ILE A 36 -19.15 -21.53 5.49
N PHE A 37 -19.89 -22.12 4.56
CA PHE A 37 -20.87 -23.16 4.84
C PHE A 37 -20.89 -24.16 3.68
N GLU A 38 -20.75 -25.45 3.96
CA GLU A 38 -20.72 -26.54 2.95
C GLU A 38 -19.72 -26.28 1.80
N GLU A 39 -18.51 -25.80 2.13
CA GLU A 39 -17.44 -25.44 1.17
C GLU A 39 -17.75 -24.26 0.24
N GLU A 40 -18.92 -23.61 0.39
CA GLU A 40 -19.30 -22.39 -0.31
C GLU A 40 -19.04 -21.14 0.56
N SER A 41 -18.76 -20.02 -0.12
CA SER A 41 -18.54 -18.70 0.50
C SER A 41 -19.75 -17.79 0.33
N TYR A 42 -20.18 -17.15 1.42
CA TYR A 42 -21.31 -16.21 1.44
C TYR A 42 -20.93 -14.86 2.05
N PRO A 43 -21.56 -13.76 1.59
CA PRO A 43 -21.39 -12.43 2.17
C PRO A 43 -22.02 -12.34 3.57
N PRO A 44 -21.24 -12.22 4.68
CA PRO A 44 -21.78 -12.35 6.04
C PRO A 44 -22.88 -11.36 6.39
N LYS A 45 -22.76 -10.10 5.93
CA LYS A 45 -23.77 -9.07 6.20
C LYS A 45 -25.10 -9.36 5.52
N ALA A 46 -25.08 -9.84 4.27
CA ALA A 46 -26.32 -10.16 3.56
C ALA A 46 -27.04 -11.34 4.22
N ILE A 47 -26.29 -12.38 4.62
CA ILE A 47 -26.84 -13.52 5.34
C ILE A 47 -27.43 -13.08 6.69
N MET A 48 -26.70 -12.26 7.45
CA MET A 48 -27.19 -11.78 8.74
C MET A 48 -28.43 -10.89 8.61
N ALA A 49 -28.53 -10.08 7.55
CA ALA A 49 -29.71 -9.28 7.28
C ALA A 49 -30.96 -10.14 7.04
N TYR A 50 -30.84 -11.20 6.22
CA TYR A 50 -31.92 -12.16 6.07
C TYR A 50 -32.22 -12.91 7.38
N ALA A 51 -31.19 -13.35 8.11
CA ALA A 51 -31.37 -14.09 9.35
C ALA A 51 -32.10 -13.25 10.42
N SER A 52 -31.73 -11.96 10.56
CA SER A 52 -32.41 -11.04 11.47
C SER A 52 -33.85 -10.79 11.04
N ASN A 53 -34.10 -10.56 9.74
CA ASN A 53 -35.47 -10.39 9.21
C ASN A 53 -36.34 -11.62 9.48
N ILE A 54 -35.80 -12.83 9.32
CA ILE A 54 -36.53 -14.07 9.60
C ILE A 54 -36.78 -14.21 11.11
N ALA A 55 -35.83 -13.83 11.95
CA ALA A 55 -35.93 -13.97 13.41
C ALA A 55 -36.89 -12.96 14.08
N SER A 56 -36.92 -11.71 13.60
CA SER A 56 -37.70 -10.63 14.22
C SER A 56 -38.93 -10.19 13.42
N GLY A 57 -39.00 -10.49 12.13
CA GLY A 57 -40.01 -9.97 11.21
C GLY A 57 -39.79 -8.51 10.79
N GLU A 58 -38.74 -7.84 11.30
CA GLU A 58 -38.41 -6.46 10.98
C GLU A 58 -37.86 -6.32 9.56
N GLU A 59 -38.03 -5.16 8.94
CA GLU A 59 -37.48 -4.87 7.60
C GLU A 59 -35.96 -4.98 7.54
N ILE A 60 -35.45 -5.32 6.36
CA ILE A 60 -34.02 -5.44 6.11
C ILE A 60 -33.42 -4.05 5.96
N ILE A 61 -32.47 -3.71 6.84
CA ILE A 61 -31.71 -2.46 6.78
C ILE A 61 -30.21 -2.74 6.70
N ASN A 62 -29.50 -2.01 5.84
CA ASN A 62 -28.02 -2.07 5.75
C ASN A 62 -27.35 -1.03 6.66
N ASP A 63 -27.83 -0.90 7.89
CA ASP A 63 -27.30 0.05 8.89
C ASP A 63 -26.66 -0.68 10.07
N PHE A 64 -25.63 -1.47 9.79
CA PHE A 64 -24.84 -2.15 10.81
C PHE A 64 -23.43 -2.48 10.29
N PRO A 65 -22.42 -2.49 11.17
CA PRO A 65 -21.05 -2.79 10.78
C PRO A 65 -20.83 -4.31 10.58
N GLY A 66 -19.97 -4.66 9.62
CA GLY A 66 -19.44 -6.02 9.44
C GLY A 66 -17.97 -6.07 9.81
N GLY A 67 -17.48 -7.24 10.26
CA GLY A 67 -16.08 -7.46 10.66
C GLY A 67 -15.99 -8.35 11.89
N GLU A 68 -14.82 -8.95 12.12
CA GLU A 68 -14.61 -10.00 13.14
C GLU A 68 -15.05 -9.59 14.56
N ASN A 69 -14.96 -8.30 14.90
CA ASN A 69 -15.30 -7.77 16.22
C ASN A 69 -16.73 -7.21 16.34
N THR A 70 -17.55 -7.29 15.28
CA THR A 70 -18.91 -6.74 15.29
C THR A 70 -19.95 -7.74 15.78
N GLU A 71 -21.09 -7.24 16.27
CA GLU A 71 -22.18 -8.08 16.78
C GLU A 71 -22.71 -9.08 15.73
N CYS A 72 -22.67 -8.73 14.44
CA CYS A 72 -22.99 -9.63 13.34
C CYS A 72 -22.07 -10.87 13.34
N PHE A 73 -20.76 -10.70 13.43
CA PHE A 73 -19.80 -11.81 13.38
C PHE A 73 -19.80 -12.62 14.69
N LYS A 74 -20.00 -11.94 15.83
CA LYS A 74 -20.21 -12.62 17.12
C LYS A 74 -21.43 -13.53 17.06
N ALA A 75 -22.55 -13.06 16.52
CA ALA A 75 -23.77 -13.87 16.39
C ALA A 75 -23.58 -15.07 15.45
N LEU A 76 -22.87 -14.91 14.32
CA LEU A 76 -22.51 -16.04 13.45
C LEU A 76 -21.68 -17.09 14.20
N LYS A 77 -20.62 -16.64 14.90
CA LYS A 77 -19.70 -17.52 15.65
C LYS A 77 -20.39 -18.25 16.80
N GLN A 78 -21.24 -17.54 17.56
CA GLN A 78 -22.03 -18.11 18.66
C GLN A 78 -22.99 -19.19 18.17
N ASN A 79 -23.49 -19.07 16.94
CA ASN A 79 -24.36 -20.07 16.31
C ASN A 79 -23.59 -21.16 15.54
N GLY A 80 -22.27 -21.27 15.74
CA GLY A 80 -21.44 -22.34 15.18
C GLY A 80 -20.97 -22.12 13.74
N PHE A 81 -21.19 -20.94 13.17
CA PHE A 81 -20.76 -20.63 11.81
C PHE A 81 -19.34 -20.06 11.78
N LYS A 82 -18.58 -20.47 10.77
CA LYS A 82 -17.19 -20.03 10.58
C LYS A 82 -17.13 -18.91 9.56
N THR A 83 -16.37 -17.87 9.89
CA THR A 83 -16.00 -16.81 8.94
C THR A 83 -14.53 -16.94 8.61
N GLN A 84 -14.18 -16.77 7.34
CA GLN A 84 -12.81 -16.84 6.84
C GLN A 84 -12.41 -15.51 6.21
N LYS A 85 -11.24 -14.99 6.57
CA LYS A 85 -10.67 -13.81 5.91
C LYS A 85 -10.36 -14.17 4.46
N LYS A 86 -10.85 -13.36 3.52
CA LYS A 86 -10.54 -13.53 2.10
C LYS A 86 -9.03 -13.36 1.92
N LYS A 87 -8.43 -14.16 1.03
CA LYS A 87 -7.09 -13.84 0.53
C LYS A 87 -7.19 -12.49 -0.19
N SER A 88 -6.45 -11.49 0.30
CA SER A 88 -6.48 -10.15 -0.27
C SER A 88 -5.88 -10.18 -1.67
N ASN A 89 -6.72 -9.97 -2.70
CA ASN A 89 -6.28 -9.81 -4.09
C ASN A 89 -5.46 -8.51 -4.30
N MET A 90 -5.47 -7.61 -3.31
CA MET A 90 -4.65 -6.39 -3.28
C MET A 90 -3.17 -6.74 -3.01
N ASN A 91 -2.91 -7.74 -2.18
CA ASN A 91 -1.55 -8.15 -1.82
C ASN A 91 -0.81 -8.72 -3.04
N GLU A 92 -1.49 -9.52 -3.87
CA GLU A 92 -0.95 -10.02 -5.14
C GLU A 92 -0.64 -8.90 -6.13
N LYS A 93 -1.52 -7.89 -6.26
CA LYS A 93 -1.26 -6.71 -7.12
C LYS A 93 -0.03 -5.93 -6.69
N LEU A 94 0.14 -5.69 -5.39
CA LEU A 94 1.32 -5.00 -4.85
C LEU A 94 2.60 -5.83 -5.07
N TYR A 95 2.52 -7.15 -4.91
CA TYR A 95 3.62 -8.03 -5.26
C TYR A 95 3.99 -7.94 -6.74
N HIS A 96 3.02 -8.02 -7.64
CA HIS A 96 3.26 -7.88 -9.08
C HIS A 96 3.86 -6.51 -9.43
N LEU A 97 3.33 -5.42 -8.89
CA LEU A 97 3.85 -4.07 -9.09
C LEU A 97 5.31 -3.94 -8.60
N LYS A 98 5.63 -4.56 -7.47
CA LYS A 98 7.01 -4.67 -6.99
C LYS A 98 7.88 -5.42 -8.00
N GLN A 99 7.45 -6.60 -8.47
CA GLN A 99 8.21 -7.39 -9.44
C GLN A 99 8.44 -6.64 -10.75
N GLU A 100 7.42 -5.92 -11.25
CA GLU A 100 7.56 -5.07 -12.45
C GLU A 100 8.64 -4.01 -12.28
N PHE A 101 8.65 -3.31 -11.14
CA PHE A 101 9.69 -2.33 -10.85
C PHE A 101 11.09 -2.97 -10.83
N LEU A 102 11.25 -4.14 -10.19
CA LEU A 102 12.54 -4.83 -10.10
C LEU A 102 13.04 -5.39 -11.42
N ASN A 103 12.13 -5.88 -12.24
CA ASN A 103 12.42 -6.36 -13.59
C ASN A 103 12.79 -5.19 -14.50
N PHE A 104 12.15 -4.02 -14.32
CA PHE A 104 12.45 -2.84 -15.11
C PHE A 104 13.74 -2.13 -14.64
N TRP A 105 14.04 -2.15 -13.33
CA TRP A 105 15.21 -1.53 -12.70
C TRP A 105 16.08 -2.54 -11.91
N PRO A 106 16.64 -3.57 -12.59
CA PRO A 106 17.59 -4.47 -11.94
C PRO A 106 18.89 -3.74 -11.61
N SER A 107 19.67 -4.25 -10.66
CA SER A 107 20.89 -3.55 -10.20
C SER A 107 21.90 -3.25 -11.30
N GLY A 108 22.08 -4.16 -12.27
CA GLY A 108 22.95 -3.89 -13.43
C GLY A 108 22.48 -2.68 -14.25
N LYS A 109 21.16 -2.45 -14.34
CA LYS A 109 20.61 -1.26 -15.00
C LYS A 109 20.79 0.00 -14.16
N LEU A 110 20.76 -0.09 -12.83
CA LEU A 110 21.07 1.05 -11.95
C LEU A 110 22.50 1.54 -12.16
N GLU A 111 23.46 0.63 -12.37
CA GLU A 111 24.86 0.97 -12.65
C GLU A 111 25.03 1.74 -13.96
N THR A 112 24.34 1.31 -15.02
CA THR A 112 24.41 1.89 -16.37
C THR A 112 23.37 2.99 -16.62
N MET A 113 22.57 3.37 -15.62
CA MET A 113 21.52 4.38 -15.75
C MET A 113 22.13 5.74 -16.14
N THR A 114 21.53 6.41 -17.12
CA THR A 114 21.90 7.78 -17.54
C THR A 114 21.09 8.83 -16.76
N LEU A 115 21.55 10.09 -16.77
CA LEU A 115 20.83 11.20 -16.14
C LEU A 115 19.44 11.39 -16.77
N GLU A 116 19.31 11.22 -18.08
CA GLU A 116 18.01 11.24 -18.74
C GLU A 116 17.13 10.13 -18.19
N GLN A 117 17.58 8.87 -18.20
CA GLN A 117 16.79 7.75 -17.65
C GLN A 117 16.44 7.91 -16.16
N TYR A 118 17.25 8.65 -15.41
CA TYR A 118 16.97 8.95 -14.01
C TYR A 118 15.78 9.89 -13.82
N THR A 119 15.72 10.98 -14.58
CA THR A 119 14.75 12.06 -14.37
C THR A 119 14.15 12.64 -15.67
N ASP A 120 13.95 11.82 -16.72
CA ASP A 120 13.42 12.31 -17.99
C ASP A 120 11.97 12.79 -17.87
N THR A 121 11.58 13.64 -18.82
CA THR A 121 10.19 13.99 -19.11
C THR A 121 9.43 12.87 -19.84
N LYS A 122 10.14 11.91 -20.45
CA LYS A 122 9.56 10.64 -20.93
C LYS A 122 9.25 9.73 -19.73
N ARG A 123 8.08 9.98 -19.14
CA ARG A 123 7.59 9.44 -17.87
C ARG A 123 7.80 7.93 -17.71
N GLU A 124 7.48 7.14 -18.72
CA GLU A 124 7.46 5.66 -18.62
C GLU A 124 8.84 5.01 -18.47
N ILE A 125 9.92 5.72 -18.85
CA ILE A 125 11.29 5.23 -18.74
C ILE A 125 12.09 5.88 -17.61
N SER A 126 11.49 6.84 -16.89
CA SER A 126 12.15 7.65 -15.87
C SER A 126 12.13 6.95 -14.51
N PHE A 127 13.29 6.79 -13.88
CA PHE A 127 13.41 6.17 -12.55
C PHE A 127 12.61 6.93 -11.49
N CYS A 128 12.72 8.26 -11.48
CA CYS A 128 11.97 9.12 -10.55
C CYS A 128 10.45 9.01 -10.78
N TYR A 129 10.01 8.90 -12.03
CA TYR A 129 8.59 8.71 -12.33
C TYR A 129 8.06 7.33 -11.89
N TRP A 130 8.85 6.28 -12.09
CA TRP A 130 8.54 4.95 -11.57
C TRP A 130 8.35 4.99 -10.05
N LEU A 131 9.22 5.73 -9.36
CA LEU A 131 9.14 5.90 -7.91
C LEU A 131 8.00 6.79 -7.44
N GLU A 132 7.66 7.85 -8.16
CA GLU A 132 6.62 8.79 -7.72
C GLU A 132 5.21 8.32 -8.08
N HIS A 133 5.04 7.76 -9.28
CA HIS A 133 3.72 7.53 -9.87
C HIS A 133 3.40 6.07 -10.09
N ILE A 134 4.28 5.30 -10.74
CA ILE A 134 3.98 3.91 -11.10
C ILE A 134 3.87 3.04 -9.85
N THR A 135 4.85 3.15 -8.96
CA THR A 135 4.88 2.39 -7.70
C THR A 135 4.09 3.07 -6.58
N ARG A 136 3.19 4.03 -6.87
CA ARG A 136 2.46 4.80 -5.84
C ARG A 136 1.66 3.91 -4.88
N ASP A 137 1.15 2.78 -5.36
CA ASP A 137 0.43 1.84 -4.51
C ASP A 137 1.37 1.05 -3.57
N LEU A 138 2.70 1.16 -3.72
CA LEU A 138 3.68 0.63 -2.75
C LEU A 138 4.04 1.64 -1.65
N GLY A 139 3.40 2.81 -1.65
CA GLY A 139 3.65 3.95 -0.76
C GLY A 139 3.63 5.26 -1.55
N SER A 140 3.33 6.40 -0.96
CA SER A 140 3.28 7.66 -1.72
C SER A 140 4.48 8.53 -1.43
N ILE A 141 5.06 9.09 -2.49
CA ILE A 141 6.08 10.15 -2.39
C ILE A 141 5.67 11.37 -3.23
N VAL A 142 4.41 11.42 -3.65
CA VAL A 142 3.85 12.52 -4.46
C VAL A 142 3.75 13.80 -3.62
N GLY A 143 3.80 14.95 -4.29
CA GLY A 143 3.68 16.25 -3.63
C GLY A 143 5.01 16.80 -3.12
N GLY A 144 5.08 18.11 -2.88
CA GLY A 144 6.34 18.79 -2.59
C GLY A 144 7.23 18.96 -3.83
N SER A 145 8.48 19.35 -3.60
CA SER A 145 9.41 19.70 -4.68
C SER A 145 10.18 18.50 -5.24
N SER A 146 10.42 18.48 -6.55
CA SER A 146 11.28 17.50 -7.23
C SER A 146 12.73 17.49 -6.73
N TYR A 147 13.16 18.52 -5.99
CA TYR A 147 14.44 18.50 -5.26
C TYR A 147 14.58 17.31 -4.30
N LYS A 148 13.49 16.63 -3.91
CA LYS A 148 13.51 15.37 -3.14
C LYS A 148 14.38 14.28 -3.80
N PHE A 149 14.48 14.31 -5.14
CA PHE A 149 15.30 13.39 -5.94
C PHE A 149 16.77 13.83 -6.04
N GLY A 150 17.15 14.91 -5.39
CA GLY A 150 18.50 15.47 -5.40
C GLY A 150 18.86 16.23 -6.68
N ILE A 151 18.51 15.68 -7.85
CA ILE A 151 18.57 16.31 -9.18
C ILE A 151 17.30 15.97 -9.95
N TYR A 152 16.78 16.91 -10.75
CA TYR A 152 15.66 16.65 -11.65
C TYR A 152 15.75 17.49 -12.93
N LYS A 153 15.13 16.99 -14.01
CA LYS A 153 14.95 17.75 -15.25
C LYS A 153 13.84 18.78 -15.08
N MET A 154 14.16 20.03 -15.37
CA MET A 154 13.24 21.15 -15.24
C MET A 154 12.16 21.09 -16.34
N SER A 155 10.95 21.56 -16.01
CA SER A 155 9.98 21.92 -17.06
C SER A 155 10.46 23.16 -17.81
N VAL A 156 10.01 23.30 -19.06
CA VAL A 156 10.32 24.50 -19.88
C VAL A 156 9.85 25.80 -19.23
N ASP A 157 8.77 25.75 -18.45
CA ASP A 157 8.20 26.90 -17.73
C ASP A 157 8.72 27.02 -16.28
N SER A 158 9.78 26.27 -15.93
CA SER A 158 10.30 26.25 -14.56
C SER A 158 10.85 27.60 -14.16
N LYS A 159 10.35 28.14 -13.05
CA LYS A 159 10.82 29.38 -12.40
C LYS A 159 11.78 29.10 -11.25
N THR A 160 12.53 28.01 -11.36
CA THR A 160 13.39 27.56 -10.26
C THR A 160 14.61 28.47 -10.18
N GLU A 161 14.60 29.41 -9.24
CA GLU A 161 15.72 30.30 -9.00
C GLU A 161 16.83 29.60 -8.18
N PRO A 162 18.11 29.93 -8.44
CA PRO A 162 19.21 29.49 -7.59
C PRO A 162 19.02 29.94 -6.14
N ALA A 163 19.44 29.09 -5.21
CA ALA A 163 19.48 29.40 -3.77
C ALA A 163 20.83 28.96 -3.19
N SER A 164 21.09 29.25 -1.92
CA SER A 164 22.39 28.90 -1.30
C SER A 164 22.74 27.40 -1.37
N ASN A 165 21.73 26.53 -1.43
CA ASN A 165 21.88 25.06 -1.45
C ASN A 165 21.38 24.40 -2.74
N ARG A 166 21.06 25.19 -3.78
CA ARG A 166 20.40 24.73 -5.01
C ARG A 166 20.89 25.51 -6.21
N THR A 167 21.08 24.84 -7.33
CA THR A 167 21.50 25.46 -8.58
C THR A 167 20.86 24.76 -9.77
N ASN A 168 21.03 25.33 -10.96
CA ASN A 168 20.56 24.75 -12.21
C ASN A 168 21.44 25.19 -13.40
N ASP A 169 21.38 24.44 -14.50
CA ASP A 169 22.07 24.76 -15.77
C ASP A 169 21.09 25.14 -16.90
N GLY A 170 19.84 25.47 -16.55
CA GLY A 170 18.75 25.73 -17.50
C GLY A 170 18.03 24.48 -18.02
N VAL A 171 18.57 23.27 -17.78
CA VAL A 171 17.93 21.99 -18.15
C VAL A 171 17.63 21.15 -16.91
N TYR A 172 18.58 21.06 -16.00
CA TYR A 172 18.48 20.30 -14.76
C TYR A 172 18.68 21.23 -13.55
N ALA A 173 17.99 20.91 -12.46
CA ALA A 173 18.15 21.58 -11.16
C ALA A 173 18.56 20.56 -10.10
N TRP A 174 19.51 20.92 -9.22
CA TRP A 174 20.03 20.02 -8.20
C TRP A 174 20.47 20.73 -6.92
N HIS A 175 20.66 19.93 -5.87
CA HIS A 175 21.30 20.39 -4.64
C HIS A 175 22.83 20.46 -4.78
N THR A 176 23.41 21.62 -4.47
CA THR A 176 24.86 21.88 -4.65
C THR A 176 25.78 20.95 -3.86
N LYS A 177 25.27 20.32 -2.79
CA LYS A 177 26.00 19.32 -2.01
C LYS A 177 26.32 18.03 -2.77
N TYR A 178 25.58 17.72 -3.85
CA TYR A 178 25.81 16.50 -4.62
C TYR A 178 26.82 16.67 -5.77
N GLY A 179 27.08 17.90 -6.20
CA GLY A 179 28.01 18.17 -7.30
C GLY A 179 27.96 19.60 -7.81
N LYS A 180 28.99 20.00 -8.54
CA LYS A 180 29.11 21.33 -9.18
C LYS A 180 28.42 21.37 -10.54
N THR A 181 28.25 20.21 -11.19
CA THR A 181 27.54 20.04 -12.46
C THR A 181 26.37 19.08 -12.30
N ALA A 182 25.43 19.11 -13.25
CA ALA A 182 24.32 18.16 -13.29
C ALA A 182 24.82 16.69 -13.29
N GLU A 183 25.85 16.40 -14.08
CA GLU A 183 26.42 15.06 -14.17
C GLU A 183 27.11 14.63 -12.87
N GLU A 184 27.87 15.51 -12.22
CA GLU A 184 28.46 15.21 -10.90
C GLU A 184 27.39 14.91 -9.85
N ALA A 185 26.35 15.75 -9.79
CA ALA A 185 25.24 15.56 -8.87
C ALA A 185 24.51 14.23 -9.13
N PHE A 186 24.27 13.91 -10.40
CA PHE A 186 23.68 12.65 -10.82
C PHE A 186 24.53 11.45 -10.40
N GLN A 187 25.83 11.45 -10.69
CA GLN A 187 26.71 10.33 -10.34
C GLN A 187 26.73 10.11 -8.83
N THR A 188 26.78 11.18 -8.02
CA THR A 188 26.66 11.08 -6.57
C THR A 188 25.36 10.40 -6.15
N ILE A 189 24.21 10.88 -6.65
CA ILE A 189 22.89 10.33 -6.30
C ILE A 189 22.75 8.87 -6.76
N LYS A 190 23.22 8.53 -7.97
CA LYS A 190 23.23 7.17 -8.50
C LYS A 190 24.00 6.22 -7.57
N GLN A 191 25.17 6.63 -7.08
CA GLN A 191 25.94 5.83 -6.13
C GLN A 191 25.23 5.64 -4.79
N LEU A 192 24.51 6.65 -4.30
CA LEU A 192 23.70 6.52 -3.08
C LEU A 192 22.54 5.52 -3.29
N ILE A 193 21.85 5.57 -4.44
CA ILE A 193 20.78 4.62 -4.80
C ILE A 193 21.31 3.18 -4.88
N ILE A 194 22.46 2.97 -5.53
CA ILE A 194 23.09 1.64 -5.62
C ILE A 194 23.43 1.10 -4.22
N ARG A 195 23.99 1.95 -3.34
CA ARG A 195 24.26 1.57 -1.94
C ARG A 195 22.98 1.17 -1.20
N ILE A 196 21.89 1.92 -1.36
CA ILE A 196 20.59 1.56 -0.77
C ILE A 196 20.15 0.19 -1.27
N ALA A 197 20.21 -0.06 -2.58
CA ALA A 197 19.82 -1.34 -3.17
C ALA A 197 20.66 -2.51 -2.64
N ASP A 198 21.98 -2.33 -2.47
CA ASP A 198 22.88 -3.35 -1.96
C ASP A 198 22.70 -3.65 -0.46
N TYR A 199 22.41 -2.62 0.34
CA TYR A 199 22.04 -2.78 1.75
C TYR A 199 20.71 -3.51 1.88
N ALA A 200 19.71 -3.11 1.07
CA ALA A 200 18.40 -3.76 1.05
C ALA A 200 18.48 -5.23 0.67
N LYS A 201 19.23 -5.59 -0.39
CA LYS A 201 19.44 -6.99 -0.80
C LYS A 201 20.01 -7.88 0.31
N ARG A 202 20.89 -7.31 1.14
CA ARG A 202 21.51 -8.01 2.27
C ARG A 202 20.68 -7.95 3.56
N ASN A 203 19.50 -7.31 3.51
CA ASN A 203 18.65 -7.04 4.67
C ASN A 203 19.39 -6.29 5.80
N ASP A 204 20.35 -5.44 5.42
CA ASP A 204 21.14 -4.60 6.31
C ASP A 204 20.63 -3.16 6.23
N LEU A 205 19.64 -2.84 7.06
CA LEU A 205 18.83 -1.63 6.90
C LEU A 205 19.40 -0.43 7.67
N ASN A 206 20.18 -0.66 8.73
CA ASN A 206 20.71 0.41 9.58
C ASN A 206 21.62 1.39 8.82
N PRO A 207 22.51 0.95 7.90
CA PRO A 207 23.36 1.87 7.15
C PRO A 207 22.60 2.79 6.20
N ILE A 208 21.39 2.40 5.77
CA ILE A 208 20.56 3.20 4.86
C ILE A 208 20.16 4.53 5.51
N GLU A 209 19.95 4.55 6.83
CA GLU A 209 19.55 5.77 7.52
C GLU A 209 20.58 6.89 7.42
N LYS A 210 21.86 6.51 7.37
CA LYS A 210 22.99 7.43 7.28
C LYS A 210 23.28 7.91 5.85
N ILE A 211 22.55 7.41 4.85
CA ILE A 211 22.71 7.84 3.47
C ILE A 211 22.12 9.24 3.32
N ASP A 212 22.90 10.15 2.73
CA ASP A 212 22.49 11.54 2.51
C ASP A 212 21.53 11.66 1.32
N LEU A 213 20.32 11.13 1.47
CA LEU A 213 19.18 11.28 0.56
C LEU A 213 17.93 11.59 1.40
N GLY A 214 16.94 12.26 0.81
CA GLY A 214 15.71 12.58 1.53
C GLY A 214 14.99 11.34 2.04
N ASP A 215 14.40 11.39 3.23
CA ASP A 215 13.81 10.21 3.88
C ASP A 215 12.69 9.57 3.05
N ALA A 216 11.83 10.38 2.42
CA ALA A 216 10.80 9.89 1.51
C ALA A 216 11.39 9.14 0.29
N TYR A 217 12.64 9.44 -0.07
CA TYR A 217 13.35 8.80 -1.18
C TYR A 217 14.11 7.54 -0.75
N LYS A 218 14.72 7.54 0.44
CA LYS A 218 15.31 6.35 1.08
C LYS A 218 14.24 5.31 1.43
N TRP A 219 13.15 5.80 2.00
CA TRP A 219 12.07 5.05 2.62
C TRP A 219 10.76 5.57 2.07
N LYS A 220 10.28 4.90 1.03
CA LYS A 220 8.93 5.12 0.55
C LYS A 220 7.97 4.70 1.67
N THR A 221 7.28 5.65 2.31
CA THR A 221 6.36 5.34 3.40
C THR A 221 4.91 5.60 2.96
N TYR A 222 3.96 4.93 3.61
CA TYR A 222 2.54 5.22 3.47
C TYR A 222 2.09 6.45 4.27
N ASN A 223 3.02 7.21 4.86
CA ASN A 223 2.68 8.44 5.57
C ASN A 223 2.54 9.59 4.58
N THR A 224 1.42 9.63 3.87
CA THR A 224 0.98 10.84 3.15
C THR A 224 -0.51 11.07 3.39
N ASP A 225 -0.82 11.87 4.41
CA ASP A 225 -1.86 12.91 4.43
C ASP A 225 -3.33 12.60 4.03
N ASP A 226 -3.83 11.37 4.14
CA ASP A 226 -5.29 11.14 4.06
C ASP A 226 -5.78 10.11 5.08
N TYR A 227 -5.75 10.51 6.36
CA TYR A 227 -6.40 9.76 7.45
C TYR A 227 -7.93 9.90 7.45
N SER A 228 -8.51 10.66 6.52
CA SER A 228 -9.96 10.94 6.50
C SER A 228 -10.79 9.90 5.75
N LYS A 229 -10.15 8.97 5.02
CA LYS A 229 -10.83 7.94 4.21
C LYS A 229 -10.83 6.54 4.81
N LEU A 230 -10.32 6.34 6.02
CA LEU A 230 -10.25 5.02 6.64
C LEU A 230 -11.02 5.03 7.96
N ASN A 231 -12.19 4.39 7.95
CA ASN A 231 -13.01 4.21 9.15
C ASN A 231 -12.23 3.44 10.21
N SER A 232 -12.04 4.11 11.34
CA SER A 232 -11.34 3.67 12.54
C SER A 232 -12.02 2.48 13.21
N SER A 233 -11.29 1.36 13.33
CA SER A 233 -11.31 0.44 14.51
C SER A 233 -10.60 -0.91 14.29
N GLN A 234 -10.05 -1.19 13.10
CA GLN A 234 -9.23 -2.40 12.86
C GLN A 234 -8.02 -2.10 11.97
N ILE A 235 -7.23 -1.09 12.33
CA ILE A 235 -5.87 -1.02 11.80
C ILE A 235 -5.00 -1.76 12.81
N ASP A 236 -4.85 -3.07 12.62
CA ASP A 236 -3.66 -3.72 13.17
C ASP A 236 -2.48 -2.94 12.64
N SER A 237 -1.58 -2.49 13.52
CA SER A 237 -0.46 -1.57 13.26
C SER A 237 0.57 -2.08 12.24
N ILE A 238 0.23 -3.13 11.50
CA ILE A 238 1.03 -3.94 10.60
C ILE A 238 0.56 -3.77 9.13
N ASP A 239 -0.66 -3.29 8.87
CA ASP A 239 -1.25 -3.28 7.51
C ASP A 239 -0.96 -2.00 6.68
N HIS A 240 0.00 -1.16 7.08
CA HIS A 240 0.22 0.15 6.41
C HIS A 240 1.67 0.64 6.32
N LYS A 241 2.64 -0.27 6.14
CA LYS A 241 4.05 0.13 6.07
C LYS A 241 4.84 -0.67 5.03
N CYS A 242 4.42 -0.60 3.76
CA CYS A 242 5.31 -0.97 2.65
C CYS A 242 6.44 0.06 2.58
N LYS A 243 7.54 -0.22 3.28
CA LYS A 243 8.72 0.64 3.33
C LYS A 243 9.77 0.06 2.39
N MET A 244 9.76 0.51 1.14
CA MET A 244 10.75 0.06 0.17
C MET A 244 12.01 0.91 0.34
N ALA A 245 12.99 0.39 1.07
CA ALA A 245 14.36 0.47 0.58
C ALA A 245 14.44 -0.45 -0.65
N PHE A 246 13.84 0.00 -1.76
CA PHE A 246 13.66 -0.66 -3.05
C PHE A 246 13.15 -2.12 -3.17
N LEU A 247 13.17 -3.00 -2.14
CA LEU A 247 13.13 -4.44 -2.42
C LEU A 247 12.51 -5.39 -1.37
N THR A 248 12.32 -5.01 -0.11
CA THR A 248 12.29 -6.05 0.95
C THR A 248 11.00 -6.24 1.72
N ALA A 249 10.07 -5.28 1.70
CA ALA A 249 8.97 -5.32 2.67
C ALA A 249 7.79 -6.23 2.29
N ILE A 250 7.69 -6.71 1.05
CA ILE A 250 6.55 -7.54 0.60
C ILE A 250 7.06 -8.95 0.23
N ASP A 251 6.46 -9.98 0.82
CA ASP A 251 6.75 -11.40 0.58
C ASP A 251 6.15 -11.91 -0.74
N GLN A 252 6.41 -13.18 -1.08
CA GLN A 252 5.90 -13.83 -2.30
C GLN A 252 4.36 -13.98 -2.35
N PHE A 253 3.69 -13.76 -1.21
CA PHE A 253 2.24 -13.82 -1.07
C PHE A 253 1.63 -12.41 -1.01
N GLY A 254 2.44 -11.36 -1.21
CA GLY A 254 1.99 -9.98 -1.18
C GLY A 254 1.77 -9.41 0.22
N ASN A 255 2.16 -10.14 1.27
CA ASN A 255 2.03 -9.67 2.65
C ASN A 255 3.28 -8.89 3.06
N LEU A 256 3.14 -8.04 4.07
CA LEU A 256 4.30 -7.42 4.69
C LEU A 256 5.19 -8.52 5.30
N ASP A 257 6.46 -8.58 4.90
CA ASP A 257 7.46 -9.36 5.61
C ASP A 257 7.59 -8.76 7.01
N THR A 258 7.07 -9.46 8.01
CA THR A 258 6.94 -8.94 9.37
C THR A 258 8.29 -8.70 10.03
N VAL A 259 9.32 -9.48 9.69
CA VAL A 259 10.67 -9.34 10.23
C VAL A 259 11.35 -8.09 9.67
N VAL A 260 11.28 -7.91 8.34
CA VAL A 260 11.80 -6.71 7.67
C VAL A 260 11.01 -5.48 8.10
N GLY A 261 9.68 -5.57 8.10
CA GLY A 261 8.77 -4.48 8.46
C GLY A 261 9.04 -3.94 9.86
N GLN A 262 9.24 -4.81 10.85
CA GLN A 262 9.56 -4.41 12.23
C GLN A 262 10.90 -3.65 12.33
N LYS A 263 11.95 -4.10 11.62
CA LYS A 263 13.24 -3.40 11.60
C LYS A 263 13.11 -1.98 11.05
N ILE A 264 12.33 -1.79 9.97
CA ILE A 264 12.13 -0.44 9.42
C ILE A 264 11.20 0.41 10.30
N ILE A 265 10.26 -0.19 11.05
CA ILE A 265 9.46 0.55 12.03
C ILE A 265 10.34 1.14 13.13
N ALA A 266 11.23 0.33 13.71
CA ALA A 266 12.17 0.78 14.73
C ALA A 266 13.02 1.96 14.21
N LEU A 267 13.58 1.85 13.01
CA LEU A 267 14.43 2.90 12.42
C LEU A 267 13.74 4.25 12.19
N LEU A 268 12.42 4.31 11.99
CA LEU A 268 11.70 5.57 11.71
C LEU A 268 10.96 6.14 12.93
N SER A 269 11.02 5.46 14.08
CA SER A 269 10.31 5.88 15.30
C SER A 269 11.24 6.52 16.33
N ASP A 270 12.53 6.64 16.00
CA ASP A 270 13.58 7.36 16.74
C ASP A 270 13.84 8.72 16.08
#